data_AF-A0A183N129-F1
#
_entry.id   AF-A0A183N129-F1
#
_cell.length_a   1.000
_cell.length_b   1.000
_cell.length_c   1.000
_cell.angle_alpha   90.00
_cell.angle_beta   90.00
_cell.angle_gamma   90.00
#
_symmetry.space_group_name_H-M   'P 1'
#
loop_
_entity.id
_entity.type
_entity.pdbx_description
1 polymer ?
#
loop_
_entity_poly.entity_id
_entity_poly.type
_entity_poly.pdbx_seq_one_letter_code
_entity_poly.pdbx_strand_id
1 'polypeptide(L)'
;LGYNTFYVYSLFSCSCFTSRSVQELALLEEVIRMLLEIINSILTHTMVSNPDLIYSLLYKRDSFTSLRSHPSFQNVLQNIDIVLTHFSKKIELELGPQPTQPQAVMQVIIKHVGNTQRSCNLKKFPDLKFKYVEEESPDEFFIPYVWSVVRRQSGIHFKSESLLLFSPAPQDIQNTTENDDISEDNDSVMNNGESNHEQVLV
;
A
#
# COMPACT_ATOMS: atom_id res chain seq x y z
N LEU A 1 4.47 23.64 39.10
CA LEU A 1 5.15 22.94 37.98
C LEU A 1 4.24 21.98 37.17
N GLY A 2 2.91 21.92 37.39
CA GLY A 2 2.05 20.91 36.74
C GLY A 2 1.35 21.29 35.43
N TYR A 3 1.44 22.55 34.97
CA TYR A 3 0.69 23.02 33.80
C TYR A 3 1.44 22.83 32.47
N ASN A 4 2.77 22.72 32.48
CA ASN A 4 3.54 22.56 31.24
C ASN A 4 3.41 21.14 30.66
N THR A 5 3.38 20.11 31.51
CA THR A 5 3.38 18.71 31.07
C THR A 5 2.10 18.31 30.33
N PHE A 6 0.94 18.87 30.72
CA PHE A 6 -0.35 18.55 30.08
C PHE A 6 -0.47 19.10 28.65
N TYR A 7 0.08 20.30 28.39
CA TYR A 7 0.16 20.84 27.03
C TYR A 7 1.14 20.06 26.16
N VAL A 8 2.25 19.60 26.73
CA VAL A 8 3.25 18.81 25.99
C VAL A 8 2.67 17.46 25.58
N TYR A 9 1.97 16.73 26.45
CA TYR A 9 1.29 15.47 26.06
C TYR A 9 0.13 15.69 25.09
N SER A 10 -0.65 16.76 25.23
CA SER A 10 -1.74 17.10 24.30
C SER A 10 -1.19 17.48 22.91
N LEU A 11 -0.12 18.27 22.85
CA LEU A 11 0.58 18.62 21.61
C LEU A 11 1.26 17.40 20.98
N PHE A 12 1.92 16.55 21.76
CA PHE A 12 2.60 15.34 21.24
C PHE A 12 1.59 14.29 20.73
N SER A 13 0.46 14.12 21.43
CA SER A 13 -0.63 13.23 21.02
C SER A 13 -1.37 13.79 19.80
N CYS A 14 -1.58 15.11 19.72
CA CYS A 14 -2.13 15.78 18.55
C CYS A 14 -1.20 15.71 17.33
N SER A 15 0.12 15.91 17.50
CA SER A 15 1.11 15.76 16.44
C SER A 15 1.23 14.32 15.94
N CYS A 16 1.17 13.33 16.83
CA CYS A 16 1.21 11.91 16.45
C CYS A 16 -0.09 11.45 15.77
N PHE A 17 -1.25 11.90 16.25
CA PHE A 17 -2.54 11.65 15.61
C PHE A 17 -2.65 12.32 14.23
N THR A 18 -2.19 13.58 14.13
CA THR A 18 -2.12 14.31 12.85
C THR A 18 -1.17 13.59 11.89
N SER A 19 0.01 13.16 12.34
CA SER A 19 0.96 12.36 11.55
C SER A 19 0.34 11.08 11.01
N ARG A 20 -0.40 10.33 11.86
CA ARG A 20 -1.06 9.09 11.44
C ARG A 20 -2.16 9.34 10.40
N SER A 21 -3.00 10.36 10.60
CA SER A 21 -4.05 10.72 9.65
C SER A 21 -3.51 11.20 8.30
N VAL A 22 -2.39 11.92 8.30
CA VAL A 22 -1.68 12.36 7.09
C VAL A 22 -1.07 11.17 6.34
N GLN A 23 -0.53 10.18 7.07
CA GLN A 23 0.00 8.95 6.47
C GLN A 23 -1.10 8.08 5.85
N GLU A 24 -2.23 7.91 6.53
CA GLU A 24 -3.39 7.19 5.99
C GLU A 24 -3.95 7.89 4.74
N LEU A 25 -3.96 9.23 4.73
CA LEU A 25 -4.38 10.01 3.56
C LEU A 25 -3.40 9.87 2.39
N ALA A 26 -2.09 9.89 2.65
CA ALA A 26 -1.06 9.69 1.63
C ALA A 26 -1.13 8.29 1.02
N LEU A 27 -1.29 7.26 1.85
CA LEU A 27 -1.49 5.88 1.38
C LEU A 27 -2.74 5.77 0.51
N LEU A 28 -3.84 6.37 0.93
CA LEU A 28 -5.08 6.39 0.13
C LEU A 28 -4.87 7.12 -1.19
N GLU A 29 -4.13 8.23 -1.20
CA GLU A 29 -3.79 8.97 -2.42
C GLU A 29 -3.00 8.08 -3.40
N GLU A 30 -2.00 7.35 -2.92
CA GLU A 30 -1.21 6.43 -3.72
C GLU A 30 -2.06 5.30 -4.31
N VAL A 31 -2.96 4.72 -3.51
CA VAL A 31 -3.90 3.68 -3.97
C VAL A 31 -4.82 4.22 -5.05
N ILE A 32 -5.40 5.41 -4.85
CA ILE A 32 -6.28 6.03 -5.85
C ILE A 32 -5.50 6.33 -7.14
N ARG A 33 -4.28 6.88 -7.03
CA ARG A 33 -3.43 7.16 -8.19
C ARG A 33 -3.13 5.88 -8.96
N MET A 34 -2.77 4.80 -8.26
CA MET A 34 -2.51 3.49 -8.87
C MET A 34 -3.73 2.97 -9.63
N LEU A 35 -4.94 3.06 -9.06
CA LEU A 35 -6.17 2.66 -9.75
C LEU A 35 -6.41 3.48 -11.02
N LEU A 36 -6.17 4.79 -10.98
CA LEU A 36 -6.28 5.66 -12.15
C LEU A 36 -5.23 5.34 -13.22
N GLU A 37 -4.02 4.95 -12.82
CA GLU A 37 -2.95 4.51 -13.73
C GLU A 37 -3.29 3.17 -14.39
N ILE A 38 -3.91 2.22 -13.66
CA ILE A 38 -4.42 0.96 -14.22
C ILE A 38 -5.50 1.25 -15.27
N ILE A 39 -6.46 2.13 -14.98
CA ILE A 39 -7.48 2.55 -15.94
C ILE A 39 -6.80 3.15 -17.19
N ASN A 40 -5.80 4.01 -17.01
CA ASN A 40 -5.05 4.59 -18.11
C ASN A 40 -4.31 3.54 -18.96
N SER A 41 -3.76 2.51 -18.32
CA SER A 41 -3.11 1.40 -19.01
C SER A 41 -4.11 0.68 -19.92
N ILE A 42 -5.31 0.38 -19.42
CA ILE A 42 -6.37 -0.26 -20.22
C ILE A 42 -6.79 0.66 -21.38
N LEU A 43 -7.04 1.94 -21.11
CA LEU A 43 -7.43 2.91 -22.15
C LEU A 43 -6.34 3.10 -23.21
N THR A 44 -5.07 2.94 -22.86
CA THR A 44 -3.97 3.14 -23.81
C THR A 44 -3.66 1.88 -24.61
N HIS A 45 -3.69 0.70 -23.98
CA HIS A 45 -3.18 -0.54 -24.57
C HIS A 45 -4.26 -1.51 -25.04
N THR A 46 -5.39 -1.62 -24.33
CA THR A 46 -6.39 -2.69 -24.54
C THR A 46 -7.83 -2.18 -24.63
N MET A 47 -8.01 -0.88 -24.89
CA MET A 47 -9.33 -0.21 -24.90
C MET A 47 -10.37 -0.94 -25.76
N VAL A 48 -9.99 -1.38 -26.96
CA VAL A 48 -10.87 -2.05 -27.93
C VAL A 48 -11.48 -3.33 -27.38
N SER A 49 -10.73 -4.06 -26.55
CA SER A 49 -11.17 -5.29 -25.90
C SER A 49 -12.01 -5.04 -24.65
N ASN A 50 -12.13 -3.78 -24.19
CA ASN A 50 -12.75 -3.43 -22.91
C ASN A 50 -13.84 -2.33 -23.07
N PRO A 51 -14.88 -2.55 -23.90
CA PRO A 51 -15.96 -1.57 -24.07
C PRO A 51 -16.79 -1.35 -22.80
N ASP A 52 -16.93 -2.38 -21.95
CA ASP A 52 -17.64 -2.29 -20.67
C ASP A 52 -16.98 -1.31 -19.69
N LEU A 53 -15.64 -1.18 -19.75
CA LEU A 53 -14.92 -0.18 -18.96
C LEU A 53 -15.34 1.22 -19.41
N ILE A 54 -15.35 1.49 -20.71
CA ILE A 54 -15.77 2.81 -21.25
C ILE A 54 -17.20 3.12 -20.83
N TYR A 55 -18.11 2.15 -20.96
CA TYR A 55 -19.49 2.30 -20.53
C TYR A 55 -19.59 2.63 -19.03
N SER A 56 -18.84 1.90 -18.19
CA SER A 56 -18.81 2.11 -16.74
C SER A 56 -18.24 3.48 -16.36
N LEU A 57 -17.17 3.92 -17.03
CA LEU A 57 -16.56 5.24 -16.83
C LEU A 57 -17.52 6.37 -17.22
N LEU A 58 -18.27 6.20 -18.33
CA LEU A 58 -19.32 7.16 -18.73
C LEU A 58 -20.45 7.22 -17.71
N TYR A 59 -20.91 6.06 -17.23
CA TYR A 59 -21.98 5.97 -16.24
C TYR A 59 -21.57 6.57 -14.88
N LYS A 60 -20.30 6.43 -14.49
CA LYS A 60 -19.74 6.95 -13.22
C LYS A 60 -18.90 8.22 -13.41
N ARG A 61 -19.12 8.98 -14.48
CA ARG A 61 -18.31 10.19 -14.80
C ARG A 61 -18.22 11.21 -13.65
N ASP A 62 -19.27 11.29 -12.83
CA ASP A 62 -19.35 12.24 -11.73
C ASP A 62 -18.49 11.83 -10.52
N SER A 63 -18.13 10.54 -10.42
CA SER A 63 -17.22 10.05 -9.38
C SER A 63 -15.81 10.65 -9.49
N PHE A 64 -15.42 11.12 -10.67
CA PHE A 64 -14.14 11.78 -10.89
C PHE A 64 -14.14 13.27 -10.53
N THR A 65 -15.31 13.88 -10.31
CA THR A 65 -15.43 15.33 -10.10
C THR A 65 -14.66 15.81 -8.88
N SER A 66 -14.75 15.10 -7.76
CA SER A 66 -13.99 15.44 -6.54
C SER A 66 -12.49 15.19 -6.68
N LEU A 67 -12.06 14.35 -7.63
CA LEU A 67 -10.64 14.05 -7.86
C LEU A 67 -9.96 15.10 -8.75
N ARG A 68 -10.71 15.85 -9.57
CA ARG A 68 -10.17 16.86 -10.50
C ARG A 68 -9.50 18.05 -9.81
N SER A 69 -9.95 18.40 -8.60
CA SER A 69 -9.34 19.49 -7.81
C SER A 69 -7.99 19.11 -7.21
N HIS A 70 -7.70 17.80 -7.10
CA HIS A 70 -6.49 17.33 -6.46
C HIS A 70 -5.32 17.30 -7.46
N PRO A 71 -4.20 18.02 -7.19
CA PRO A 71 -3.11 18.18 -8.16
C PRO A 71 -2.47 16.84 -8.57
N SER A 72 -2.40 15.89 -7.64
CA SER A 72 -1.88 14.55 -7.86
C SER A 72 -2.59 13.75 -8.95
N PHE A 73 -3.87 14.01 -9.19
CA PHE A 73 -4.67 13.21 -10.12
C PHE A 73 -4.87 13.88 -11.47
N GLN A 74 -4.52 15.16 -11.63
CA GLN A 74 -4.80 15.91 -12.86
C GLN A 74 -4.25 15.25 -14.11
N ASN A 75 -3.00 14.77 -14.05
CA ASN A 75 -2.35 14.10 -15.18
C ASN A 75 -3.07 12.81 -15.59
N VAL A 76 -3.38 11.95 -14.61
CA VAL A 76 -4.03 10.65 -14.87
C VAL A 76 -5.50 10.81 -15.26
N LEU A 77 -6.19 11.83 -14.76
CA LEU A 77 -7.57 12.13 -15.13
C LEU A 77 -7.71 12.73 -16.54
N GLN A 78 -6.69 13.43 -17.04
CA GLN A 78 -6.74 14.09 -18.34
C GLN A 78 -7.12 13.12 -19.49
N ASN A 79 -6.45 11.97 -19.56
CA ASN A 79 -6.75 10.95 -20.56
C ASN A 79 -8.18 10.41 -20.43
N ILE A 80 -8.62 10.16 -19.19
CA ILE A 80 -9.97 9.67 -18.89
C ILE A 80 -10.99 10.70 -19.38
N ASP A 81 -10.81 11.98 -19.06
CA ASP A 81 -11.70 13.07 -19.50
C ASP A 81 -11.74 13.20 -21.04
N ILE A 82 -10.62 13.01 -21.73
CA ILE A 82 -10.57 12.98 -23.21
C ILE A 82 -11.43 11.85 -23.76
N VAL A 83 -11.28 10.63 -23.23
CA VAL A 83 -12.06 9.46 -23.67
C VAL A 83 -13.55 9.67 -23.37
N LEU A 84 -13.90 10.11 -22.16
CA LEU A 84 -15.27 10.38 -21.77
C LEU A 84 -15.93 11.44 -22.66
N THR A 85 -15.21 12.52 -22.96
CA THR A 85 -15.69 13.58 -23.85
C THR A 85 -15.87 13.08 -25.27
N HIS A 86 -14.92 12.29 -25.79
CA HIS A 86 -14.99 11.71 -27.13
C HIS A 86 -16.25 10.83 -27.28
N PHE A 87 -16.47 9.88 -26.37
CA PHE A 87 -17.63 9.00 -26.45
C PHE A 87 -18.94 9.71 -26.13
N SER A 88 -18.96 10.67 -25.20
CA SER A 88 -20.15 11.49 -24.95
C SER A 88 -20.63 12.18 -26.23
N LYS A 89 -19.70 12.79 -26.99
CA LYS A 89 -20.02 13.42 -28.28
C LYS A 89 -20.52 12.40 -29.31
N LYS A 90 -19.91 11.21 -29.40
CA LYS A 90 -20.36 10.16 -30.33
C LYS A 90 -21.76 9.66 -29.99
N ILE A 91 -22.05 9.47 -28.71
CA ILE A 91 -23.36 9.06 -28.20
C ILE A 91 -24.40 10.14 -28.51
N GLU A 92 -24.10 11.41 -28.22
CA GLU A 92 -25.00 12.53 -28.51
C GLU A 92 -25.31 12.67 -30.01
N LEU A 93 -24.31 12.45 -30.88
CA LEU A 93 -24.48 12.49 -32.33
C LEU A 93 -25.37 11.37 -32.89
N GLU A 94 -25.32 10.15 -32.34
CA GLU A 94 -26.07 9.00 -32.87
C GLU A 94 -27.38 8.71 -32.14
N LEU A 95 -27.46 9.02 -30.84
CA LEU A 95 -28.60 8.69 -29.97
C LEU A 95 -29.33 9.93 -29.43
N GLY A 96 -28.79 11.13 -29.68
CA GLY A 96 -29.30 12.38 -29.13
C GLY A 96 -28.83 12.64 -27.69
N PRO A 97 -29.27 13.77 -27.09
CA PRO A 97 -28.76 14.26 -25.81
C PRO A 97 -29.12 13.39 -24.60
N GLN A 98 -30.13 12.53 -24.72
CA GLN A 98 -30.62 11.67 -23.63
C GLN A 98 -30.84 10.24 -24.14
N PRO A 99 -29.77 9.42 -24.22
CA PRO A 99 -29.89 8.05 -24.67
C PRO A 99 -30.76 7.23 -23.71
N THR A 100 -31.85 6.66 -24.21
CA THR A 100 -32.88 5.99 -23.39
C THR A 100 -32.57 4.50 -23.16
N GLN A 101 -31.73 3.88 -24.01
CA GLN A 101 -31.46 2.45 -24.01
C GLN A 101 -29.97 2.14 -23.76
N PRO A 102 -29.61 1.42 -22.68
CA PRO A 102 -28.24 1.03 -22.39
C PRO A 102 -27.56 0.24 -23.52
N GLN A 103 -28.31 -0.67 -24.16
CA GLN A 103 -27.82 -1.50 -25.26
C GLN A 103 -27.40 -0.63 -26.46
N ALA A 104 -28.15 0.42 -26.76
CA ALA A 104 -27.84 1.32 -27.86
C ALA A 104 -26.54 2.09 -27.59
N VAL A 105 -26.33 2.55 -26.35
CA VAL A 105 -25.07 3.20 -25.93
C VAL A 105 -23.88 2.25 -26.11
N MET A 106 -24.03 1.00 -25.66
CA MET A 106 -22.99 -0.02 -25.82
C MET A 106 -22.63 -0.26 -27.30
N GLN A 107 -23.63 -0.33 -28.19
CA GLN A 107 -23.40 -0.49 -29.63
C GLN A 107 -22.60 0.67 -30.22
N VAL A 108 -22.91 1.92 -29.82
CA VAL A 108 -22.13 3.09 -30.26
C VAL A 108 -20.68 3.01 -29.77
N ILE A 109 -20.46 2.58 -28.53
CA ILE A 109 -19.10 2.39 -27.98
C ILE A 109 -18.34 1.35 -28.80
N ILE A 110 -18.90 0.15 -28.99
CA ILE A 110 -18.28 -0.94 -29.76
C ILE A 110 -17.98 -0.51 -31.19
N LYS A 111 -18.88 0.26 -31.82
CA LYS A 111 -18.70 0.77 -33.18
C LYS A 111 -17.52 1.73 -33.33
N HIS A 112 -17.26 2.60 -32.33
CA HIS A 112 -16.25 3.67 -32.44
C HIS A 112 -14.93 3.39 -31.70
N VAL A 113 -14.89 2.40 -30.80
CA VAL A 113 -13.71 2.16 -29.96
C VAL A 113 -12.45 1.85 -30.76
N GLY A 114 -12.56 1.11 -31.87
CA GLY A 114 -11.42 0.79 -32.74
C GLY A 114 -10.72 2.00 -33.37
N ASN A 115 -11.45 3.11 -33.54
CA ASN A 115 -10.89 4.35 -34.09
C ASN A 115 -10.43 5.33 -33.01
N THR A 116 -10.83 5.10 -31.75
CA THR A 116 -10.64 6.05 -30.65
C THR A 116 -9.16 6.25 -30.30
N GLN A 117 -8.34 5.21 -30.38
CA GLN A 117 -6.89 5.31 -30.12
C GLN A 117 -6.16 6.27 -31.08
N ARG A 118 -6.70 6.48 -32.29
CA ARG A 118 -6.12 7.42 -33.27
C ARG A 118 -6.68 8.84 -33.11
N SER A 119 -7.93 8.97 -32.68
CA SER A 119 -8.59 10.27 -32.51
C SER A 119 -8.30 10.93 -31.17
N CYS A 120 -8.00 10.13 -30.14
CA CYS A 120 -7.64 10.60 -28.82
C CYS A 120 -6.12 10.49 -28.68
N ASN A 121 -5.41 11.62 -28.72
CA ASN A 121 -3.96 11.68 -28.47
C ASN A 121 -3.66 11.43 -26.97
N LEU A 122 -3.90 10.20 -26.51
CA LEU A 122 -3.74 9.82 -25.12
C LEU A 122 -2.26 9.83 -24.74
N LYS A 123 -1.96 10.47 -23.61
CA LYS A 123 -0.62 10.49 -23.03
C LYS A 123 -0.28 9.08 -22.54
N LYS A 124 0.85 8.53 -22.99
CA LYS A 124 1.36 7.26 -22.46
C LYS A 124 1.96 7.50 -21.08
N PHE A 125 1.57 6.67 -20.12
CA PHE A 125 2.22 6.60 -18.81
C PHE A 125 3.33 5.56 -18.84
N PRO A 126 4.32 5.65 -17.95
CA PRO A 126 5.28 4.58 -17.76
C PRO A 126 4.55 3.27 -17.44
N ASP A 127 5.05 2.16 -17.97
CA ASP A 127 4.49 0.85 -17.62
C ASP A 127 4.60 0.64 -16.09
N LEU A 128 3.52 0.19 -15.46
CA LEU A 128 3.54 -0.19 -14.06
C LEU A 128 4.41 -1.45 -13.93
N LYS A 129 5.61 -1.28 -13.39
CA LYS A 129 6.55 -2.37 -13.12
C LYS A 129 6.46 -2.72 -11.66
N PHE A 130 5.92 -3.90 -11.37
CA PHE A 130 5.88 -4.44 -10.02
C PHE A 130 7.07 -5.37 -9.84
N LYS A 131 7.96 -5.04 -8.91
CA LYS A 131 9.00 -5.94 -8.43
C LYS A 131 8.57 -6.38 -7.04
N TYR A 132 8.52 -7.69 -6.83
CA TYR A 132 8.40 -8.20 -5.47
C TYR A 132 9.67 -7.82 -4.69
N VAL A 133 9.48 -7.15 -3.57
CA VAL A 133 10.54 -6.84 -2.62
C VAL A 133 10.17 -7.60 -1.35
N GLU A 134 11.05 -8.52 -0.95
CA GLU A 134 10.93 -9.17 0.35
C GLU A 134 11.19 -8.11 1.42
N GLU A 135 10.30 -8.04 2.41
CA GLU A 135 10.49 -7.21 3.59
C GLU A 135 11.58 -7.84 4.46
N GLU A 136 12.44 -7.01 5.07
CA GLU A 136 13.57 -7.51 5.88
C GLU A 136 13.10 -8.24 7.15
N SER A 137 11.96 -7.83 7.71
CA SER A 137 11.37 -8.38 8.94
C SER A 137 9.87 -8.70 8.76
N PRO A 138 9.53 -9.69 7.90
CA PRO A 138 8.14 -10.00 7.59
C PRO A 138 7.36 -10.49 8.83
N ASP A 139 8.06 -11.04 9.81
CA ASP A 139 7.52 -11.51 11.08
C ASP A 139 6.86 -10.40 11.91
N GLU A 140 7.34 -9.15 11.83
CA GLU A 140 6.72 -8.02 12.52
C GLU A 140 5.27 -7.76 12.08
N PHE A 141 4.95 -8.04 10.82
CA PHE A 141 3.58 -7.96 10.31
C PHE A 141 2.82 -9.28 10.45
N PHE A 142 3.41 -10.38 9.99
CA PHE A 142 2.71 -11.66 9.89
C PHE A 142 2.42 -12.27 11.26
N ILE A 143 3.34 -12.20 12.23
CA ILE A 143 3.13 -12.80 13.55
C ILE A 143 1.92 -12.14 14.25
N PRO A 144 1.85 -10.79 14.41
CA PRO A 144 0.67 -10.15 15.01
C PRO A 144 -0.61 -10.40 14.21
N TYR A 145 -0.55 -10.38 12.87
CA TYR A 145 -1.72 -10.60 12.03
C TYR A 145 -2.30 -12.01 12.18
N VAL A 146 -1.47 -13.06 12.06
CA VAL A 146 -1.89 -14.46 12.21
C VAL A 146 -2.49 -14.69 13.60
N TRP A 147 -1.86 -14.20 14.66
CA TRP A 147 -2.42 -14.29 16.01
C TRP A 147 -3.74 -13.54 16.16
N SER A 148 -3.93 -12.41 15.47
CA SER A 148 -5.22 -11.70 15.44
C SER A 148 -6.31 -12.54 14.78
N VAL A 149 -5.97 -13.31 13.74
CA VAL A 149 -6.90 -14.19 13.03
C VAL A 149 -7.25 -15.39 13.90
N VAL A 150 -6.25 -16.05 14.48
CA VAL A 150 -6.43 -17.17 15.42
C VAL A 150 -7.32 -16.74 16.59
N ARG A 151 -7.06 -15.58 17.20
CA ARG A 151 -7.88 -15.06 18.31
C ARG A 151 -9.33 -14.86 17.91
N ARG A 152 -9.60 -14.34 16.72
CA ARG A 152 -10.96 -14.04 16.24
C ARG A 152 -11.71 -15.27 15.75
N GLN A 153 -11.02 -16.25 15.16
CA GLN A 153 -11.65 -17.30 14.34
C GLN A 153 -11.49 -18.72 14.90
N SER A 154 -10.59 -18.97 15.85
CA SER A 154 -10.36 -20.33 16.37
C SER A 154 -11.50 -20.89 17.23
N GLY A 155 -12.43 -20.05 17.69
CA GLY A 155 -13.46 -20.44 18.67
C GLY A 155 -12.90 -20.72 20.08
N ILE A 156 -11.60 -20.52 20.30
CA ILE A 156 -10.94 -20.68 21.59
C ILE A 156 -11.12 -19.40 22.39
N HIS A 157 -11.66 -19.52 23.61
CA HIS A 157 -11.85 -18.38 24.50
C HIS A 157 -10.52 -18.01 25.19
N PHE A 158 -9.68 -17.25 24.47
CA PHE A 158 -8.42 -16.73 25.02
C PHE A 158 -8.70 -15.76 26.18
N LYS A 159 -8.26 -16.11 27.39
CA LYS A 159 -8.23 -15.18 28.53
C LYS A 159 -7.00 -14.28 28.38
N SER A 160 -7.21 -13.05 27.93
CA SER A 160 -6.15 -12.05 27.72
C SER A 160 -5.27 -11.85 28.96
N GLU A 161 -5.85 -12.00 30.15
CA GLU A 161 -5.19 -11.83 31.45
C GLU A 161 -4.15 -12.92 31.77
N SER A 162 -4.18 -14.04 31.05
CA SER A 162 -3.29 -15.20 31.25
C SER A 162 -2.29 -15.40 30.11
N LEU A 163 -2.31 -14.54 29.09
CA LEU A 163 -1.40 -14.61 27.97
C LEU A 163 -0.06 -13.93 28.31
N LEU A 164 0.90 -14.70 28.80
CA LEU A 164 2.30 -14.28 28.87
C LEU A 164 2.92 -14.40 27.48
N LEU A 165 2.97 -13.28 26.74
CA LEU A 165 3.54 -13.25 25.40
C LEU A 165 5.08 -13.30 25.43
N PHE A 166 5.69 -12.78 26.50
CA PHE A 166 7.12 -12.81 26.75
C PHE A 166 7.35 -13.19 28.22
N SER A 167 8.28 -14.12 28.47
CA SER A 167 8.73 -14.37 29.83
C SER A 167 9.49 -13.13 30.31
N PRO A 168 9.20 -12.57 31.49
CA PRO A 168 10.09 -11.58 32.08
C PRO A 168 11.47 -12.24 32.20
N ALA A 169 12.50 -11.55 31.69
CA ALA A 169 13.87 -12.04 31.76
C ALA A 169 14.23 -12.38 33.23
N PRO A 170 15.03 -13.43 33.48
CA PRO A 170 15.49 -13.72 34.83
C PRO A 170 16.23 -12.49 35.38
N GLN A 171 15.74 -11.95 36.49
CA GLN A 171 16.48 -10.95 37.25
C GLN A 171 17.60 -11.71 37.97
N ASP A 172 18.85 -11.52 37.56
CA ASP A 172 20.00 -12.08 38.26
C ASP A 172 20.04 -11.53 39.70
N ILE A 173 19.62 -12.36 40.66
CA ILE A 173 19.80 -12.10 42.08
C ILE A 173 21.27 -12.41 42.39
N GLN A 174 22.13 -11.39 42.36
CA GLN A 174 23.46 -11.48 42.97
C GLN A 174 23.32 -11.46 44.50
N ASN A 175 23.08 -12.62 45.09
CA ASN A 175 23.39 -12.86 46.50
C ASN A 175 24.83 -13.34 46.58
N THR A 176 25.77 -12.42 46.76
CA THR A 176 27.15 -12.75 47.08
C THR A 176 27.22 -13.15 48.55
N THR A 177 27.40 -14.43 48.83
CA THR A 177 27.89 -14.90 50.13
C THR A 177 28.89 -16.01 49.87
N GLU A 178 29.98 -15.95 50.64
CA GLU A 178 31.02 -16.96 50.86
C GLU A 178 32.34 -16.75 50.10
N ASN A 179 33.32 -16.40 50.93
CA ASN A 179 34.76 -16.43 50.73
C ASN A 179 35.27 -17.89 50.71
N ASP A 180 36.56 -18.02 50.41
CA ASP A 180 37.43 -19.22 50.48
C ASP A 180 37.38 -20.07 49.19
N ASP A 181 38.47 -20.50 48.55
CA ASP A 181 39.90 -20.39 48.80
C ASP A 181 40.64 -20.78 47.50
N ILE A 182 41.79 -20.16 47.26
CA ILE A 182 43.06 -20.67 46.70
C ILE A 182 43.03 -21.69 45.55
N SER A 183 43.58 -21.32 44.38
CA SER A 183 44.92 -21.76 43.95
C SER A 183 45.27 -21.26 42.54
N GLU A 184 46.37 -20.51 42.47
CA GLU A 184 47.12 -20.17 41.26
C GLU A 184 47.74 -21.43 40.63
N ASP A 185 47.59 -21.58 39.32
CA ASP A 185 48.68 -22.01 38.42
C ASP A 185 48.18 -21.98 36.98
N ASN A 186 48.82 -21.19 36.12
CA ASN A 186 49.57 -21.73 34.99
C ASN A 186 50.08 -20.60 34.08
N ASP A 187 51.40 -20.59 33.99
CA ASP A 187 52.24 -19.86 33.07
C ASP A 187 51.99 -20.18 31.59
N SER A 188 52.43 -19.22 30.78
CA SER A 188 53.04 -19.39 29.45
C SER A 188 52.13 -19.64 28.23
N VAL A 189 51.87 -18.50 27.60
CA VAL A 189 51.82 -18.25 26.15
C VAL A 189 52.79 -19.13 25.34
N MET A 190 52.28 -19.69 24.24
CA MET A 190 52.83 -19.63 22.87
C MET A 190 52.33 -20.84 22.06
N ASN A 191 51.48 -20.62 21.07
CA ASN A 191 51.93 -20.87 19.70
C ASN A 191 51.00 -20.26 18.65
N ASN A 192 51.63 -19.51 17.75
CA ASN A 192 51.09 -19.09 16.47
C ASN A 192 51.03 -20.29 15.51
N GLY A 193 50.05 -20.27 14.61
CA GLY A 193 49.98 -21.25 13.52
C GLY A 193 48.82 -20.93 12.59
N GLU A 194 49.11 -20.07 11.61
CA GLU A 194 48.28 -19.71 10.46
C GLU A 194 47.58 -20.90 9.80
N SER A 195 46.35 -20.68 9.31
CA SER A 195 46.09 -20.88 7.87
C SER A 195 44.77 -20.23 7.47
N ASN A 196 44.88 -19.22 6.60
CA ASN A 196 43.77 -18.63 5.87
C ASN A 196 43.21 -19.66 4.88
N HIS A 197 41.90 -19.93 4.95
CA HIS A 197 41.15 -20.30 3.78
C HIS A 197 39.85 -19.50 3.72
N GLU A 198 39.92 -18.46 2.90
CA GLU A 198 38.79 -17.74 2.35
C GLU A 198 38.11 -18.65 1.32
N GLN A 199 36.85 -19.04 1.56
CA GLN A 199 35.93 -19.44 0.50
C GLN A 199 34.54 -18.88 0.76
N VAL A 200 34.23 -17.89 -0.07
CA VAL A 200 32.91 -17.44 -0.48
C VAL A 200 32.09 -18.62 -1.00
N LEU A 201 30.85 -18.76 -0.55
CA LEU A 201 29.78 -19.42 -1.33
C LEU A 201 28.44 -18.78 -0.91
N VAL A 202 27.89 -17.94 -1.80
CA VAL A 202 26.62 -18.14 -2.55
C VAL A 202 25.39 -18.01 -1.66
#